data_AF-K3WWM7-F1
#
_entry.id   AF-K3WWM7-F1
#
_cell.length_a   1.000
_cell.length_b   1.000
_cell.length_c   1.000
_cell.angle_alpha   90.00
_cell.angle_beta   90.00
_cell.angle_gamma   90.00
#
_symmetry.space_group_name_H-M   'P 1'
#
loop_
_entity.id
_entity.type
_entity.pdbx_description
1 polymer ?
#
loop_
_entity_poly.entity_id
_entity_poly.type
_entity_poly.pdbx_seq_one_letter_code
_entity_poly.pdbx_strand_id
1 'polypeptide(L)'
;MEIPVRLGRVQSLQEHFQIVTSHGNLTKALYDGARGCCFTVSFRPNAKPSGAPLYLAFRNFYTAALRLVQVNTDGSSSVLLDEHALMQHIHCEDDAQNWHLLHLDKLQAKIDWSRLETFCVYLFQPSPLWEKWELQDLKFYEAQSTNPAAGASTSSADPMVAFDENQRSQ
;
A
#
# COMPACT_ATOMS: atom_id res chain seq x y z
N MET A 1 10.78 -0.16 -4.88
CA MET A 1 11.03 1.19 -5.43
C MET A 1 9.86 2.08 -5.03
N GLU A 2 10.10 3.26 -4.45
CA GLU A 2 9.01 4.20 -4.10
C GLU A 2 8.38 4.77 -5.36
N ILE A 3 7.05 4.76 -5.44
CA ILE A 3 6.29 5.31 -6.56
C ILE A 3 5.75 6.69 -6.16
N PRO A 4 6.08 7.77 -6.89
CA PRO A 4 5.62 9.09 -6.54
C PRO A 4 4.12 9.24 -6.82
N VAL A 5 3.37 9.58 -5.78
CA VAL A 5 1.93 9.84 -5.82
C VAL A 5 1.62 11.32 -5.55
N ARG A 6 0.37 11.70 -5.81
CA ARG A 6 -0.23 12.98 -5.42
C ARG A 6 -1.39 12.68 -4.48
N LEU A 7 -1.39 13.34 -3.33
CA LEU A 7 -2.50 13.28 -2.38
C LEU A 7 -3.47 14.44 -2.66
N GLY A 8 -4.74 14.11 -2.75
CA GLY A 8 -5.83 15.08 -2.80
C GLY A 8 -6.05 15.76 -1.46
N ARG A 9 -6.95 16.75 -1.45
CA ARG A 9 -7.37 17.41 -0.21
C ARG A 9 -8.20 16.45 0.64
N VAL A 10 -7.94 16.45 1.94
CA VAL A 10 -8.77 15.73 2.92
C VAL A 10 -10.16 16.38 3.00
N GLN A 11 -11.19 15.55 2.92
CA GLN A 11 -12.59 15.93 3.02
C GLN A 11 -13.21 15.19 4.20
N SER A 12 -13.89 15.91 5.10
CA SER A 12 -14.68 15.28 6.14
C SER A 12 -15.90 14.60 5.52
N LEU A 13 -16.17 13.37 5.95
CA LEU A 13 -17.40 12.68 5.58
C LEU A 13 -18.53 13.20 6.45
N GLN A 14 -19.70 13.43 5.85
CA GLN A 14 -20.92 13.63 6.63
C GLN A 14 -21.27 12.32 7.33
N GLU A 15 -21.88 12.38 8.52
CA GLU A 15 -22.27 11.20 9.33
C GLU A 15 -23.11 10.18 8.53
N HIS A 16 -23.76 10.64 7.46
CA HIS A 16 -24.42 9.81 6.45
C HIS A 16 -23.88 10.15 5.05
N PHE A 17 -22.84 9.46 4.58
CA PHE A 17 -22.40 9.56 3.18
C PHE A 17 -22.95 8.37 2.36
N GLN A 18 -23.43 8.66 1.15
CA GLN A 18 -23.92 7.64 0.23
C GLN A 18 -22.77 7.17 -0.66
N ILE A 19 -22.43 5.88 -0.62
CA ILE A 19 -21.56 5.25 -1.62
C ILE A 19 -22.40 4.31 -2.47
N VAL A 20 -22.44 4.58 -3.77
CA VAL A 20 -23.05 3.70 -4.77
C VAL A 20 -22.07 2.57 -5.06
N THR A 21 -22.46 1.33 -4.77
CA THR A 21 -21.70 0.13 -5.16
C THR A 21 -22.47 -0.65 -6.22
N SER A 22 -21.78 -1.53 -6.95
CA SER A 22 -22.38 -2.42 -7.97
C SER A 22 -23.45 -3.38 -7.42
N HIS A 23 -23.56 -3.52 -6.10
CA HIS A 23 -24.55 -4.36 -5.41
C HIS A 23 -25.70 -3.55 -4.78
N GLY A 24 -25.83 -2.27 -5.14
CA GLY A 24 -26.83 -1.35 -4.60
C GLY A 24 -26.24 -0.30 -3.66
N ASN A 25 -27.13 0.55 -3.13
CA ASN A 25 -26.78 1.57 -2.15
C ASN A 25 -26.43 0.89 -0.82
N LEU A 26 -25.15 0.67 -0.55
CA LEU A 26 -24.68 0.26 0.77
C LEU A 26 -24.43 1.51 1.59
N THR A 27 -25.53 1.98 2.19
CA THR A 27 -25.55 3.06 3.18
C THR A 27 -25.11 2.50 4.51
N LYS A 28 -23.81 2.43 4.77
CA LYS A 28 -23.34 2.28 6.15
C LYS A 28 -21.95 2.87 6.28
N ALA A 29 -21.83 3.92 7.08
CA ALA A 29 -20.58 4.17 7.77
C ALA A 29 -20.17 2.84 8.45
N LEU A 30 -18.89 2.43 8.33
CA LEU A 30 -18.42 1.17 8.93
C LEU A 30 -18.81 1.08 10.41
N TYR A 31 -18.81 2.25 11.07
CA TYR A 31 -19.30 2.44 12.42
C TYR A 31 -20.44 3.48 12.42
N ASP A 32 -21.51 3.17 13.15
CA ASP A 32 -22.62 4.10 13.35
C ASP A 32 -22.15 5.33 14.15
N GLY A 33 -22.50 6.53 13.70
CA GLY A 33 -22.09 7.80 14.32
C GLY A 33 -20.58 8.08 14.31
N ALA A 34 -19.76 7.34 13.57
CA ALA A 34 -18.33 7.58 13.56
C ALA A 34 -17.92 8.75 12.69
N ARG A 35 -16.88 9.45 13.15
CA ARG A 35 -16.22 10.49 12.38
C ARG A 35 -15.42 9.82 11.26
N GLY A 36 -15.61 10.34 10.06
CA GLY A 36 -14.98 9.83 8.84
C GLY A 36 -14.34 10.97 8.05
N CYS A 37 -13.26 10.67 7.34
CA CYS A 37 -12.70 11.55 6.34
C CYS A 37 -12.20 10.73 5.14
N CYS A 38 -12.03 11.38 4.00
CA CYS A 38 -11.45 10.75 2.84
C CYS A 38 -10.50 11.68 2.09
N PHE A 39 -9.63 11.08 1.30
CA PHE A 39 -8.77 11.79 0.36
C PHE A 39 -8.46 10.87 -0.82
N THR A 40 -8.11 11.47 -1.95
CA THR A 40 -7.71 10.73 -3.14
C THR A 40 -6.20 10.57 -3.22
N VAL A 41 -5.76 9.50 -3.85
CA VAL A 41 -4.37 9.25 -4.21
C VAL A 41 -4.30 8.94 -5.69
N SER A 42 -3.49 9.71 -6.42
CA SER A 42 -3.28 9.50 -7.85
C SER A 42 -1.79 9.35 -8.16
N PHE A 43 -1.46 8.47 -9.11
CA PHE A 43 -0.09 8.35 -9.60
C PHE A 43 0.27 9.57 -10.44
N ARG A 44 1.53 10.00 -10.37
CA ARG A 44 2.01 11.06 -11.28
C ARG A 44 1.98 10.55 -12.74
N PRO A 45 1.87 11.44 -13.74
CA PRO A 45 1.66 11.07 -15.15
C PRO A 45 2.67 10.10 -15.81
N ASN A 46 3.79 9.76 -15.16
CA ASN A 46 4.77 8.78 -15.65
C ASN A 46 5.19 7.78 -14.56
N ALA A 47 4.41 7.67 -13.49
CA ALA A 47 4.71 6.87 -12.31
C ALA A 47 3.69 5.73 -12.14
N LYS A 48 3.16 5.22 -13.26
CA LYS A 48 2.22 4.10 -13.22
C LYS A 48 2.98 2.83 -12.83
N PRO A 49 2.43 1.97 -11.94
CA PRO A 49 3.06 0.71 -11.59
C PRO A 49 3.34 -0.15 -12.83
N SER A 50 4.49 -0.83 -12.84
CA SER A 50 4.92 -1.71 -13.93
C SER A 50 4.19 -3.06 -13.96
N GLY A 51 3.34 -3.33 -12.97
CA GLY A 51 2.61 -4.59 -12.81
C GLY A 51 3.26 -5.55 -11.81
N ALA A 52 4.35 -5.15 -11.16
CA ALA A 52 4.92 -5.89 -10.04
C ALA A 52 4.07 -5.72 -8.76
N PRO A 53 4.27 -6.59 -7.74
CA PRO A 53 3.59 -6.46 -6.46
C PRO A 53 3.73 -5.06 -5.88
N LEU A 54 2.60 -4.50 -5.47
CA LEU A 54 2.50 -3.13 -5.00
C LEU A 54 2.14 -3.12 -3.52
N TYR A 55 2.84 -2.28 -2.76
CA TYR A 55 2.65 -2.10 -1.34
C TYR A 55 2.25 -0.66 -1.05
N LEU A 56 1.35 -0.49 -0.09
CA LEU A 56 1.01 0.79 0.52
C LEU A 56 1.53 0.76 1.96
N ALA A 57 2.54 1.57 2.26
CA ALA A 57 3.06 1.72 3.61
C ALA A 57 2.65 3.06 4.19
N PHE A 58 2.35 3.09 5.47
CA PHE A 58 2.01 4.32 6.20
C PHE A 58 2.18 4.07 7.69
N ARG A 59 2.30 5.16 8.44
CA ARG A 59 2.20 5.16 9.89
C ARG A 59 0.77 5.54 10.27
N ASN A 60 0.13 4.72 11.10
CA ASN A 60 -1.14 5.09 11.68
C ASN A 60 -0.94 6.28 12.63
N PHE A 61 -1.95 7.14 12.77
CA PHE A 61 -2.00 8.14 13.82
C PHE A 61 -3.44 8.21 14.32
N TYR A 62 -3.77 7.32 15.26
CA TYR A 62 -5.08 7.18 15.90
C TYR A 62 -6.24 6.96 14.92
N THR A 63 -6.02 6.36 13.76
CA THR A 63 -7.13 5.91 12.88
C THR A 63 -7.52 4.50 13.28
N ALA A 64 -8.81 4.23 13.48
CA ALA A 64 -9.29 2.91 13.88
C ALA A 64 -9.34 1.93 12.70
N ALA A 65 -9.85 2.40 11.55
CA ALA A 65 -9.98 1.58 10.37
C ALA A 65 -9.81 2.39 9.07
N LEU A 66 -9.40 1.68 8.02
CA LEU A 66 -9.27 2.18 6.67
C LEU A 66 -10.12 1.38 5.69
N ARG A 67 -10.67 2.07 4.70
CA ARG A 67 -11.27 1.50 3.49
C ARG A 67 -10.57 2.05 2.25
N LEU A 68 -10.29 1.17 1.29
CA LEU A 68 -9.67 1.52 0.02
C LEU A 68 -10.62 1.25 -1.14
N VAL A 69 -10.86 2.27 -1.95
CA VAL A 69 -11.72 2.19 -3.14
C VAL A 69 -10.90 2.62 -4.35
N GLN A 70 -11.03 1.88 -5.45
CA GLN A 70 -10.56 2.32 -6.76
C GLN A 70 -11.68 3.10 -7.45
N VAL A 71 -11.34 4.29 -7.94
CA VAL A 71 -12.20 5.08 -8.81
C VAL A 71 -11.67 4.96 -10.23
N ASN A 72 -12.56 4.62 -11.16
CA ASN A 72 -12.24 4.37 -12.55
C ASN A 72 -12.45 5.62 -13.39
N THR A 73 -11.76 5.69 -14.53
CA THR A 73 -11.85 6.78 -15.51
C THR A 73 -13.24 6.97 -16.13
N ASP A 74 -14.12 5.97 -16.02
CA ASP A 74 -15.51 6.04 -16.46
C ASP A 74 -16.48 6.47 -15.34
N GLY A 75 -15.96 6.86 -14.18
CA GLY A 75 -16.73 7.26 -13.00
C GLY A 75 -17.25 6.11 -12.15
N SER A 76 -17.06 4.85 -12.56
CA SER A 76 -17.40 3.70 -11.72
C SER A 76 -16.40 3.55 -10.57
N SER A 77 -16.79 2.82 -9.51
CA SER A 77 -15.90 2.54 -8.38
C SER A 77 -15.96 1.09 -7.95
N SER A 78 -14.86 0.59 -7.41
CA SER A 78 -14.73 -0.77 -6.87
C SER A 78 -14.07 -0.73 -5.49
N VAL A 79 -14.66 -1.44 -4.53
CA VAL A 79 -14.09 -1.58 -3.19
C VAL A 79 -12.95 -2.60 -3.25
N LEU A 80 -11.74 -2.16 -2.91
CA LEU A 80 -10.56 -3.02 -2.88
C LEU A 80 -10.35 -3.63 -1.49
N LEU A 81 -10.67 -2.85 -0.46
CA LEU A 81 -10.55 -3.23 0.95
C LEU A 81 -11.67 -2.53 1.70
N ASP A 82 -12.64 -3.27 2.22
CA ASP A 82 -13.86 -2.68 2.80
C ASP A 82 -13.65 -2.19 4.23
N GLU A 83 -13.03 -3.01 5.09
CA GLU A 83 -12.68 -2.65 6.45
C GLU A 83 -11.32 -3.28 6.81
N HIS A 84 -10.31 -2.43 7.02
CA HIS A 84 -9.03 -2.83 7.53
C HIS A 84 -8.77 -2.16 8.88
N ALA A 85 -8.85 -2.94 9.95
CA ALA A 85 -8.58 -2.50 11.30
C ALA A 85 -7.10 -2.10 11.44
N LEU A 86 -6.87 -0.89 11.93
CA LEU A 86 -5.55 -0.33 12.22
C LEU A 86 -5.27 -0.26 13.73
N MET A 87 -6.32 -0.40 14.55
CA MET A 87 -6.26 -0.49 16.00
C MET A 87 -7.05 -1.70 16.48
N GLN A 88 -6.49 -2.46 17.42
CA GLN A 88 -7.14 -3.56 18.11
C GLN A 88 -8.21 -3.03 19.08
N HIS A 89 -7.90 -1.92 19.76
CA HIS A 89 -8.79 -1.25 20.69
C HIS A 89 -8.91 0.23 20.34
N ILE A 90 -10.05 0.63 19.79
CA ILE A 90 -10.32 2.00 19.29
C ILE A 90 -10.14 3.13 20.32
N HIS A 91 -10.10 2.79 21.62
CA HIS A 91 -9.97 3.73 22.74
C HIS A 91 -8.58 3.70 23.39
N CYS A 92 -7.66 2.84 22.93
CA CYS A 92 -6.34 2.65 23.51
C CYS A 92 -5.27 3.19 22.56
N GLU A 93 -4.15 3.66 23.13
CA GLU A 93 -3.06 4.27 22.35
C GLU A 93 -2.02 3.26 21.85
N ASP A 94 -1.94 2.08 22.49
CA ASP A 94 -0.82 1.14 22.36
C ASP A 94 -0.42 0.81 20.91
N ASP A 95 -1.38 0.68 19.99
CA ASP A 95 -1.16 0.41 18.56
C ASP A 95 -1.58 1.55 17.63
N ALA A 96 -2.04 2.67 18.19
CA ALA A 96 -2.58 3.81 17.43
C ALA A 96 -1.55 4.48 16.51
N GLN A 97 -0.25 4.25 16.74
CA GLN A 97 0.84 4.85 15.97
C GLN A 97 1.74 3.86 15.22
N ASN A 98 1.26 2.61 15.06
CA ASN A 98 2.03 1.55 14.41
C ASN A 98 2.24 1.79 12.91
N TRP A 99 3.29 1.17 12.38
CA TRP A 99 3.52 1.09 10.93
C TRP A 99 2.68 -0.04 10.33
N HIS A 100 2.05 0.26 9.19
CA HIS A 100 1.28 -0.70 8.42
C HIS A 100 1.87 -0.84 7.02
N LEU A 101 1.80 -2.07 6.50
CA LEU A 101 2.17 -2.41 5.14
C LEU A 101 1.04 -3.23 4.50
N LEU A 102 0.31 -2.62 3.57
CA LEU A 102 -0.74 -3.28 2.83
C LEU A 102 -0.21 -3.82 1.51
N HIS A 103 -0.42 -5.12 1.30
CA HIS A 103 -0.10 -5.83 0.08
C HIS A 103 -1.28 -5.70 -0.90
N LEU A 104 -1.19 -4.74 -1.82
CA LEU A 104 -2.30 -4.42 -2.73
C LEU A 104 -2.58 -5.54 -3.74
N ASP A 105 -1.59 -6.38 -4.00
CA ASP A 105 -1.68 -7.60 -4.81
C ASP A 105 -2.44 -8.74 -4.13
N LYS A 106 -2.56 -8.70 -2.80
CA LYS A 106 -3.20 -9.75 -1.97
C LYS A 106 -4.58 -9.35 -1.48
N LEU A 107 -5.11 -8.22 -1.94
CA LEU A 107 -6.47 -7.81 -1.60
C LEU A 107 -7.50 -8.76 -2.19
N GLN A 108 -8.66 -8.85 -1.53
CA GLN A 108 -9.74 -9.74 -1.97
C GLN A 108 -10.24 -9.36 -3.38
N ALA A 109 -10.30 -8.07 -3.67
CA ALA A 109 -10.63 -7.55 -4.99
C ALA A 109 -9.34 -7.12 -5.73
N LYS A 110 -9.26 -7.47 -7.01
CA LYS A 110 -8.14 -7.10 -7.88
C LYS A 110 -8.27 -5.66 -8.36
N ILE A 111 -7.12 -4.98 -8.42
CA ILE A 111 -7.01 -3.65 -8.99
C ILE A 111 -7.08 -3.75 -10.52
N ASP A 112 -8.00 -3.00 -11.13
CA ASP A 112 -8.04 -2.87 -12.60
C ASP A 112 -7.17 -1.68 -13.02
N TRP A 113 -5.90 -1.95 -13.26
CA TRP A 113 -4.92 -0.94 -13.66
C TRP A 113 -5.24 -0.24 -14.98
N SER A 114 -6.03 -0.87 -15.86
CA SER A 114 -6.37 -0.29 -17.15
C SER A 114 -7.33 0.89 -17.03
N ARG A 115 -8.19 0.85 -15.99
CA ARG A 115 -9.25 1.82 -15.75
C ARG A 115 -9.03 2.67 -14.51
N LEU A 116 -8.03 2.37 -13.69
CA LEU A 116 -7.70 3.14 -12.49
C LEU A 116 -7.40 4.61 -12.83
N GLU A 117 -8.20 5.51 -12.25
CA GLU A 117 -7.94 6.95 -12.25
C GLU A 117 -7.29 7.36 -10.93
N THR A 118 -7.93 7.04 -9.81
CA THR A 118 -7.45 7.36 -8.46
C THR A 118 -7.84 6.26 -7.47
N PHE A 119 -7.12 6.19 -6.35
CA PHE A 119 -7.61 5.53 -5.15
C PHE A 119 -8.31 6.56 -4.26
N CYS A 120 -9.46 6.21 -3.71
CA CYS A 120 -10.08 6.93 -2.61
C CYS A 120 -9.81 6.16 -1.32
N VAL A 121 -9.14 6.82 -0.38
CA VAL A 121 -8.84 6.29 0.95
C VAL A 121 -9.83 6.91 1.92
N TYR A 122 -10.61 6.07 2.59
CA TYR A 122 -11.50 6.49 3.66
C TYR A 122 -10.91 6.05 4.99
N LEU A 123 -10.91 6.96 5.94
CA LEU A 123 -10.42 6.73 7.29
C LEU A 123 -11.60 6.91 8.26
N PHE A 124 -11.64 6.08 9.30
CA PHE A 124 -12.69 6.11 10.31
C PHE A 124 -12.11 6.11 11.71
N GLN A 125 -12.70 6.93 12.58
CA GLN A 125 -12.40 6.95 14.01
C GLN A 125 -13.69 7.11 14.83
N PRO A 126 -14.28 6.00 15.32
CA PRO A 126 -15.51 6.01 16.12
C PRO A 126 -15.30 6.61 17.52
N SER A 127 -14.11 6.52 18.10
CA SER A 127 -13.87 7.07 19.43
C SER A 127 -13.84 8.59 19.40
N PRO A 128 -14.57 9.28 20.27
CA PRO A 128 -14.52 10.75 20.38
C PRO A 128 -13.25 11.25 21.09
N LEU A 129 -12.48 10.37 21.74
CA LEU A 129 -11.31 10.74 22.54
C LEU A 129 -10.17 11.32 21.69
N TRP A 130 -10.11 10.96 20.42
CA TRP A 130 -9.05 11.39 19.52
C TRP A 130 -9.46 12.66 18.77
N GLU A 131 -8.89 13.81 19.14
CA GLU A 131 -9.19 15.06 18.46
C GLU A 131 -8.64 15.07 17.03
N LYS A 132 -7.45 14.52 16.85
CA LYS A 132 -6.75 14.42 15.57
C LYS A 132 -6.42 12.97 15.26
N TRP A 133 -6.71 12.57 14.03
CA TRP A 133 -6.40 11.24 13.52
C TRP A 133 -6.21 11.31 12.00
N GLU A 134 -5.20 10.62 11.50
CA GLU A 134 -4.81 10.63 10.08
C GLU A 134 -3.89 9.44 9.78
N LEU A 135 -3.47 9.33 8.51
CA LEU A 135 -2.32 8.51 8.13
C LEU A 135 -1.12 9.43 7.89
N GLN A 136 0.03 9.03 8.42
CA GLN A 136 1.29 9.74 8.25
C GLN A 136 2.23 8.92 7.35
N ASP A 137 3.15 9.63 6.69
CA ASP A 137 4.21 9.02 5.87
C ASP A 137 3.70 8.00 4.82
N LEU A 138 2.54 8.29 4.23
CA LEU A 138 1.90 7.41 3.26
C LEU A 138 2.71 7.33 1.96
N LYS A 139 3.09 6.11 1.59
CA LYS A 139 3.97 5.83 0.44
C LYS A 139 3.55 4.57 -0.29
N PHE A 140 3.71 4.59 -1.61
CA PHE A 140 3.53 3.43 -2.47
C PHE A 140 4.90 2.86 -2.87
N TYR A 141 5.02 1.54 -2.86
CA TYR A 141 6.24 0.85 -3.26
C TYR A 141 5.94 -0.29 -4.21
N GLU A 142 6.74 -0.42 -5.25
CA GLU A 142 6.75 -1.61 -6.10
C GLU A 142 7.88 -2.55 -5.70
N ALA A 143 7.61 -3.86 -5.65
CA ALA A 143 8.66 -4.87 -5.54
C ALA A 143 9.59 -4.77 -6.75
N GLN A 144 10.91 -4.75 -6.52
CA GLN A 144 11.81 -4.99 -7.64
C GLN A 144 11.75 -6.47 -7.97
N SER A 145 11.44 -6.80 -9.22
CA SER A 145 11.68 -8.14 -9.74
C SER A 145 13.18 -8.40 -9.72
N THR A 146 13.68 -8.98 -8.63
CA THR A 146 15.03 -9.54 -8.60
C THR A 146 15.03 -10.74 -9.53
N ASN A 147 15.38 -10.53 -10.80
CA ASN A 147 15.69 -11.61 -11.70
C ASN A 147 16.97 -12.29 -11.17
N PRO A 148 16.96 -13.56 -10.73
CA PRO A 148 18.12 -14.21 -10.13
C PRO A 148 19.31 -14.42 -11.10
N ALA A 149 19.22 -13.96 -12.34
CA ALA A 149 20.18 -14.27 -13.41
C ALA A 149 21.43 -13.36 -13.47
N ALA A 150 21.60 -12.40 -12.56
CA ALA A 150 22.70 -11.42 -12.63
C ALA A 150 23.81 -11.60 -11.57
N GLY A 151 23.98 -12.81 -11.02
CA GLY A 151 24.97 -13.09 -9.96
C GLY A 151 25.93 -14.26 -10.21
N ALA A 152 25.82 -14.98 -11.33
CA ALA A 152 26.70 -16.12 -11.64
C ALA A 152 27.74 -15.75 -12.71
N SER A 153 28.49 -14.68 -12.49
CA SER A 153 29.66 -14.34 -13.29
C SER A 153 30.89 -15.00 -12.67
N THR A 154 31.19 -16.22 -13.10
CA THR A 154 32.55 -16.78 -13.28
C THR A 154 33.61 -16.38 -12.24
N SER A 155 33.72 -17.14 -11.15
CA SER A 155 35.03 -17.35 -10.52
C SER A 155 35.85 -18.25 -11.46
N SER A 156 36.80 -17.61 -12.14
CA SER A 156 37.77 -18.20 -13.05
C SER A 156 38.45 -19.43 -12.45
N ALA A 157 38.50 -20.49 -13.25
CA ALA A 157 39.35 -21.64 -13.05
C ALA A 157 40.81 -21.20 -12.88
N ASP A 158 41.42 -21.60 -11.76
CA ASP A 158 42.85 -21.51 -11.54
C ASP A 158 43.52 -22.68 -12.28
N PRO A 159 44.44 -22.45 -13.24
CA PRO A 159 45.21 -23.53 -13.84
C PRO A 159 46.28 -23.98 -12.85
N MET A 160 46.16 -25.22 -12.38
CA MET A 160 47.16 -25.89 -11.54
C MET A 160 48.48 -25.99 -12.31
N VAL A 161 49.43 -25.12 -11.98
CA VAL A 161 50.78 -25.10 -12.56
C VAL A 161 51.53 -26.33 -12.07
N ALA A 162 51.98 -27.15 -13.01
CA ALA A 162 52.89 -28.26 -12.78
C ALA A 162 54.24 -27.74 -12.26
N PHE A 163 54.62 -28.16 -11.06
CA PHE A 163 55.99 -28.04 -10.56
C PHE A 163 56.74 -29.34 -10.89
N ASP A 164 57.51 -29.30 -11.97
CA ASP A 164 58.65 -30.19 -12.20
C ASP A 164 59.89 -29.35 -11.96
N GLU A 165 60.63 -29.63 -10.90
CA GLU A 165 62.01 -29.12 -10.75
C GLU A 165 62.89 -30.19 -10.10
N ASN A 166 63.36 -31.07 -10.96
CA ASN A 166 64.54 -31.88 -10.75
C ASN A 166 65.77 -31.11 -11.22
N GLN A 167 66.61 -30.59 -10.30
CA GLN A 167 68.06 -30.33 -10.43
C GLN A 167 68.59 -29.94 -9.02
N ARG A 168 69.80 -30.26 -8.52
CA ARG A 168 70.89 -31.21 -8.80
C ARG A 168 71.99 -30.88 -7.77
N SER A 169 72.74 -31.88 -7.29
CA SER A 169 74.09 -31.78 -6.67
C SER A 169 74.17 -31.15 -5.25
N GLN A 170 74.78 -31.78 -4.24
CA GLN A 170 76.05 -32.50 -4.17
C GLN A 170 75.98 -33.77 -3.30
#